data_AF-A0A382U600-F1
#
_entry.id   AF-A0A382U600-F1
#
_cell.length_a   1.000
_cell.length_b   1.000
_cell.length_c   1.000
_cell.angle_alpha   90.00
_cell.angle_beta   90.00
_cell.angle_gamma   90.00
#
_symmetry.space_group_name_H-M   'P 1'
#
loop_
_entity.id
_entity.type
_entity.pdbx_description
1 polymer ?
#
loop_
_entity_poly.entity_id
_entity_poly.type
_entity_poly.pdbx_seq_one_letter_code
_entity_poly.pdbx_strand_id
1 'polypeptide(L)'
;APGFTDTTSTLVIRGSMNGWSGNDWDMSNIGGDYWTYASDTLSDGDYEYKYVVIDNMGTESWESTDNRTLSVSGDTDLPQDYWENGTTPPYTETDSIDVWFRVSTAGILGYDGDTMYIAGYMNSWNGEPLTQEGDSEFWSRHYTFDPSGTTVGYKFQHGLDGWESINNRMATLSADTTLGWVYFNNEPPTDAEVLYATVTLTLVDEANGFQDIRFKGTMTNWAVVQGYDDGTNGDETANDGVWTTVLDSVVGPNSYEWGAIDTDNGNGTSCEVCDGSDGYGTWLLSLIGEPNQEFT
;
A
#
# COMPACT_ATOMS: atom_id res chain seq x y z
N ALA A 1 9.92 -10.85 18.95
CA ALA A 1 8.49 -11.16 19.09
C ALA A 1 7.75 -10.36 18.03
N PRO A 2 6.64 -10.84 17.44
CA PRO A 2 5.84 -9.99 16.57
C PRO A 2 5.38 -8.80 17.42
N GLY A 3 5.83 -7.59 17.07
CA GLY A 3 5.31 -6.38 17.67
C GLY A 3 3.83 -6.28 17.30
N PHE A 4 2.97 -5.96 18.27
CA PHE A 4 1.56 -5.73 18.00
C PHE A 4 1.44 -4.33 17.41
N THR A 5 1.31 -4.26 16.09
CA THR A 5 1.22 -3.00 15.33
C THR A 5 -0.22 -2.68 14.91
N ASP A 6 -1.20 -3.42 15.42
CA ASP A 6 -2.61 -3.25 15.08
C ASP A 6 -3.28 -2.26 16.04
N THR A 7 -3.70 -1.11 15.49
CA THR A 7 -4.40 -0.03 16.22
C THR A 7 -5.79 -0.44 16.71
N THR A 8 -6.32 -1.60 16.31
CA THR A 8 -7.60 -2.12 16.81
C THR A 8 -7.49 -2.89 18.14
N SER A 9 -6.27 -3.21 18.59
CA SER A 9 -6.04 -3.88 19.86
C SER A 9 -6.02 -2.90 21.04
N THR A 10 -6.54 -3.32 22.19
CA THR A 10 -6.46 -2.56 23.44
C THR A 10 -5.25 -3.03 24.24
N LEU A 11 -4.35 -2.10 24.59
CA LEU A 11 -3.25 -2.36 25.52
C LEU A 11 -3.67 -1.93 26.92
N VAL A 12 -3.54 -2.82 27.91
CA VAL A 12 -3.88 -2.53 29.31
C VAL A 12 -2.70 -2.83 30.24
N ILE A 13 -2.62 -2.08 31.33
CA ILE A 13 -1.66 -2.32 32.42
C ILE A 13 -2.37 -3.12 33.53
N ARG A 14 -1.83 -4.28 33.88
CA ARG A 14 -2.36 -5.12 34.99
C ARG A 14 -1.27 -5.43 35.99
N GLY A 15 -1.57 -5.33 37.27
CA GLY A 15 -0.58 -5.50 38.32
C GLY A 15 -1.15 -5.51 39.73
N SER A 16 -0.28 -5.40 40.73
CA SER A 16 -0.68 -5.39 42.14
C SER A 16 -1.62 -4.23 42.49
N MET A 17 -1.59 -3.14 41.72
CA MET A 17 -2.46 -1.96 41.86
C MET A 17 -3.93 -2.22 41.48
N ASN A 18 -4.22 -3.19 40.62
CA ASN A 18 -5.57 -3.51 40.14
C ASN A 18 -5.91 -5.01 40.25
N GLY A 19 -5.20 -5.72 41.11
CA GLY A 19 -5.44 -7.13 41.38
C GLY A 19 -5.18 -8.05 40.19
N TRP A 20 -4.28 -7.66 39.27
CA TRP A 20 -3.92 -8.42 38.07
C TRP A 20 -5.10 -8.69 37.12
N SER A 21 -6.11 -7.82 37.11
CA SER A 21 -7.34 -8.03 36.35
C SER A 21 -7.96 -6.71 35.89
N GLY A 22 -8.98 -6.81 35.05
CA GLY A 22 -9.74 -5.66 34.58
C GLY A 22 -9.02 -4.86 33.49
N ASN A 23 -9.73 -3.82 33.02
CA ASN A 23 -9.29 -2.94 31.95
C ASN A 23 -9.32 -1.47 32.39
N ASP A 24 -9.36 -1.19 33.69
CA ASP A 24 -9.47 0.17 34.25
C ASP A 24 -8.24 1.04 33.92
N TRP A 25 -7.14 0.39 33.52
CA TRP A 25 -5.88 1.01 33.11
C TRP A 25 -5.60 0.70 31.65
N ASP A 26 -6.59 0.99 30.80
CA ASP A 26 -6.46 0.98 29.37
C ASP A 26 -5.57 2.13 28.90
N MET A 27 -4.56 1.79 28.12
CA MET A 27 -3.61 2.76 27.60
C MET A 27 -4.19 3.40 26.34
N SER A 28 -4.01 4.71 26.22
CA SER A 28 -4.41 5.46 25.03
C SER A 28 -3.35 5.33 23.94
N ASN A 29 -3.71 4.83 22.76
CA ASN A 29 -2.84 4.88 21.59
C ASN A 29 -2.66 6.34 21.15
N ILE A 30 -1.42 6.79 21.02
CA ILE A 30 -1.08 8.18 20.62
C ILE A 30 -0.53 8.26 19.19
N GLY A 31 -0.73 7.20 18.41
CA GLY A 31 -0.21 7.05 17.06
C GLY A 31 0.82 5.93 16.98
N GLY A 32 0.54 4.96 16.11
CA GLY A 32 1.46 3.86 15.85
C GLY A 32 1.61 2.87 16.97
N ASP A 33 2.86 2.53 17.25
CA ASP A 33 3.23 1.55 18.28
C ASP A 33 3.46 2.21 19.65
N TYR A 34 2.85 3.39 19.87
CA TYR A 34 2.99 4.18 21.10
C TYR A 34 1.66 4.25 21.84
N TRP A 35 1.74 3.87 23.12
CA TRP A 35 0.63 3.96 24.05
C TRP A 35 1.07 4.72 25.29
N THR A 36 0.16 5.52 25.83
CA THR A 36 0.39 6.27 27.07
C THR A 36 -0.72 6.00 28.07
N TYR A 37 -0.37 6.04 29.34
CA TYR A 37 -1.31 6.00 30.45
C TYR A 37 -0.81 6.89 31.57
N ALA A 38 -1.70 7.70 32.13
CA ALA A 38 -1.44 8.53 33.28
C ALA A 38 -2.47 8.17 34.36
N SER A 39 -2.00 7.97 35.58
CA SER A 39 -2.87 7.70 36.72
C SER A 39 -2.63 8.71 37.83
N ASP A 40 -3.72 9.24 38.37
CA ASP A 40 -3.76 10.08 39.56
C ASP A 40 -4.24 9.30 40.80
N THR A 41 -4.39 7.97 40.68
CA THR A 41 -5.00 7.12 41.70
C THR A 41 -4.01 6.31 42.51
N LEU A 42 -2.73 6.22 42.10
CA LEU A 42 -1.73 5.51 42.90
C LEU A 42 -1.26 6.36 44.08
N SER A 43 -1.14 5.69 45.22
CA SER A 43 -0.37 6.22 46.35
C SER A 43 1.10 5.84 46.22
N ASP A 44 1.97 6.59 46.90
CA ASP A 44 3.38 6.24 47.07
C ASP A 44 3.53 4.77 47.54
N GLY A 45 4.42 4.02 46.91
CA GLY A 45 4.63 2.61 47.21
C GLY A 45 5.30 1.84 46.07
N ASP A 46 5.54 0.56 46.34
CA ASP A 46 6.10 -0.38 45.38
C ASP A 46 5.01 -1.30 44.83
N TYR A 47 4.96 -1.41 43.51
CA TYR A 47 4.00 -2.18 42.74
C TYR A 47 4.71 -3.10 41.75
N GLU A 48 3.95 -4.07 41.26
CA GLU A 48 4.38 -4.98 40.21
C GLU A 48 3.34 -4.93 39.10
N TYR A 49 3.76 -4.94 37.83
CA TYR A 49 2.83 -4.87 36.70
C TYR A 49 3.31 -5.61 35.46
N LYS A 50 2.38 -5.80 34.54
CA LYS A 50 2.58 -6.30 33.19
C LYS A 50 1.69 -5.59 32.19
N TYR A 51 2.11 -5.62 30.92
CA TYR A 51 1.27 -5.27 29.79
C TYR A 51 0.46 -6.48 29.29
N VAL A 52 -0.79 -6.22 28.91
CA VAL A 52 -1.68 -7.21 28.28
C VAL A 52 -2.32 -6.60 27.04
N VAL A 53 -2.22 -7.29 25.93
CA VAL A 53 -2.90 -6.94 24.67
C VAL A 53 -4.21 -7.71 24.60
N ILE A 54 -5.29 -7.01 24.27
CA ILE A 54 -6.62 -7.58 24.06
C ILE A 54 -7.01 -7.27 22.61
N ASP A 55 -7.17 -8.31 21.79
CA ASP A 55 -7.59 -8.13 20.39
C ASP A 55 -9.08 -7.74 20.27
N ASN A 56 -9.53 -7.42 19.06
CA ASN A 56 -10.93 -7.06 18.79
C ASN A 56 -11.94 -8.19 19.06
N MET A 57 -11.48 -9.43 19.26
CA MET A 57 -12.32 -10.58 19.66
C MET A 57 -12.33 -10.79 21.19
N GLY A 58 -11.57 -9.99 21.94
CA GLY A 58 -11.40 -10.13 23.39
C GLY A 58 -10.36 -11.16 23.81
N THR A 59 -9.52 -11.66 22.89
CA THR A 59 -8.43 -12.59 23.21
C THR A 59 -7.30 -11.84 23.89
N GLU A 60 -6.89 -12.34 25.05
CA GLU A 60 -5.81 -11.74 25.82
C GLU A 60 -4.46 -12.39 25.51
N SER A 61 -3.45 -11.56 25.26
CA SER A 61 -2.04 -11.94 25.18
C SER A 61 -1.28 -11.20 26.28
N TRP A 62 -0.63 -11.95 27.16
CA TRP A 62 0.21 -11.41 28.21
C TRP A 62 1.66 -11.37 27.74
N GLU A 63 2.42 -10.35 28.14
CA GLU A 63 3.86 -10.38 27.92
C GLU A 63 4.53 -11.55 28.66
N SER A 64 5.52 -12.14 28.02
CA SER A 64 6.17 -13.37 28.49
C SER A 64 7.26 -13.14 29.53
N THR A 65 7.76 -11.93 29.64
CA THR A 65 8.81 -11.52 30.61
C THR A 65 8.33 -11.58 32.06
N ASP A 66 9.25 -11.50 33.02
CA ASP A 66 8.88 -11.42 34.44
C ASP A 66 8.07 -10.14 34.73
N ASN A 67 7.41 -10.10 35.89
CA ASN A 67 6.71 -8.91 36.36
C ASN A 67 7.68 -7.73 36.49
N ARG A 68 7.19 -6.55 36.13
CA ARG A 68 7.94 -5.30 36.18
C ARG A 68 7.73 -4.64 37.54
N THR A 69 8.80 -4.11 38.12
CA THR A 69 8.71 -3.30 39.33
C THR A 69 8.34 -1.85 39.00
N LEU A 70 7.51 -1.25 39.83
CA LEU A 70 7.13 0.16 39.78
C LEU A 70 7.24 0.76 41.18
N SER A 71 8.12 1.73 41.40
CA SER A 71 8.19 2.47 42.65
C SER A 71 7.66 3.88 42.42
N VAL A 72 6.61 4.26 43.16
CA VAL A 72 5.94 5.56 43.05
C VAL A 72 6.30 6.40 44.26
N SER A 73 6.75 7.63 44.02
CA SER A 73 6.99 8.63 45.08
C SER A 73 6.67 10.04 44.57
N GLY A 74 5.51 10.57 44.95
CA GLY A 74 4.99 11.83 44.38
C GLY A 74 4.81 11.74 42.86
N ASP A 75 4.91 12.89 42.18
CA ASP A 75 4.85 12.95 40.71
C ASP A 75 6.03 12.16 40.13
N THR A 76 5.72 11.04 39.48
CA THR A 76 6.70 10.08 38.96
C THR A 76 6.50 9.93 37.46
N ASP A 77 7.45 10.42 36.67
CA ASP A 77 7.53 10.17 35.23
C ASP A 77 8.36 8.91 34.98
N LEU A 78 7.78 7.91 34.31
CA LEU A 78 8.48 6.69 33.94
C LEU A 78 9.17 6.85 32.59
N PRO A 79 10.37 6.27 32.39
CA PRO A 79 11.00 6.23 31.08
C PRO A 79 10.15 5.41 30.10
N GLN A 80 10.39 5.60 28.80
CA GLN A 80 9.80 4.76 27.76
C GLN A 80 10.13 3.29 28.02
N ASP A 81 9.15 2.44 27.73
CA ASP A 81 9.21 1.01 27.98
C ASP A 81 8.70 0.23 26.78
N TYR A 82 9.06 -1.05 26.69
CA TYR A 82 8.80 -1.90 25.52
C TYR A 82 8.08 -3.18 25.92
N TRP A 83 7.20 -3.66 25.05
CA TRP A 83 6.64 -5.01 25.13
C TRP A 83 7.76 -6.06 25.13
N GLU A 84 7.72 -7.06 26.03
CA GLU A 84 8.83 -8.01 26.29
C GLU A 84 10.15 -7.35 26.76
N ASN A 85 10.09 -6.57 27.85
CA ASN A 85 11.27 -5.94 28.46
C ASN A 85 12.27 -6.97 29.00
N GLY A 86 13.55 -6.79 28.66
CA GLY A 86 14.63 -7.75 28.95
C GLY A 86 15.21 -8.40 27.70
N THR A 87 14.59 -8.20 26.54
CA THR A 87 15.30 -8.25 25.27
C THR A 87 16.10 -6.95 25.12
N THR A 88 17.33 -7.02 24.58
CA THR A 88 18.02 -5.79 24.13
C THR A 88 17.03 -5.07 23.23
N PRO A 89 16.69 -3.79 23.50
CA PRO A 89 15.87 -3.04 22.58
C PRO A 89 16.47 -3.26 21.17
N PRO A 90 15.67 -3.62 20.16
CA PRO A 90 16.20 -3.90 18.82
C PRO A 90 16.89 -2.68 18.19
N TYR A 91 16.93 -1.57 18.92
CA TYR A 91 17.38 -0.28 18.49
C TYR A 91 18.28 0.36 19.55
N THR A 92 19.27 1.11 19.08
CA THR A 92 20.03 2.05 19.91
C THR A 92 19.30 3.38 19.83
N GLU A 93 18.79 3.91 20.94
CA GLU A 93 18.16 5.23 20.94
C GLU A 93 19.07 6.25 20.25
N THR A 94 18.49 6.98 19.31
CA THR A 94 19.12 8.15 18.69
C THR A 94 18.32 9.39 19.07
N ASP A 95 18.91 10.56 18.84
CA ASP A 95 18.25 11.85 18.96
C ASP A 95 17.45 12.19 17.70
N SER A 96 17.00 11.20 16.93
CA SER A 96 16.22 11.42 15.71
C SER A 96 14.75 11.07 15.92
N ILE A 97 13.90 11.43 14.96
CA ILE A 97 12.51 10.96 14.93
C ILE A 97 12.42 9.79 13.95
N ASP A 98 12.14 8.58 14.44
CA ASP A 98 11.99 7.37 13.65
C ASP A 98 10.52 7.08 13.33
N VAL A 99 10.20 6.94 12.05
CA VAL A 99 8.82 6.82 11.59
C VAL A 99 8.62 5.63 10.66
N TRP A 100 7.65 4.78 10.97
CA TRP A 100 7.19 3.72 10.08
C TRP A 100 5.98 4.19 9.27
N PHE A 101 6.05 4.09 7.94
CA PHE A 101 4.94 4.33 7.04
C PHE A 101 4.32 3.00 6.65
N ARG A 102 2.98 2.91 6.64
CA ARG A 102 2.25 1.66 6.42
C ARG A 102 1.09 1.84 5.45
N VAL A 103 0.91 0.88 4.54
CA VAL A 103 -0.21 0.81 3.60
C VAL A 103 -0.77 -0.61 3.56
N SER A 104 -2.09 -0.73 3.42
CA SER A 104 -2.78 -2.00 3.23
C SER A 104 -3.19 -2.17 1.76
N THR A 105 -2.94 -3.35 1.20
CA THR A 105 -3.36 -3.74 -0.15
C THR A 105 -4.75 -4.36 -0.19
N ALA A 106 -5.43 -4.55 0.95
CA ALA A 106 -6.75 -5.21 0.99
C ALA A 106 -7.85 -4.45 0.22
N GLY A 107 -7.67 -3.14 0.01
CA GLY A 107 -8.55 -2.32 -0.83
C GLY A 107 -8.28 -2.43 -2.34
N ILE A 108 -7.17 -3.05 -2.74
CA ILE A 108 -6.79 -3.23 -4.14
C ILE A 108 -7.46 -4.51 -4.65
N LEU A 109 -8.50 -4.35 -5.45
CA LEU A 109 -9.24 -5.48 -6.01
C LEU A 109 -8.34 -6.32 -6.93
N GLY A 110 -8.26 -7.63 -6.65
CA GLY A 110 -7.46 -8.57 -7.43
C GLY A 110 -5.95 -8.33 -7.35
N TYR A 111 -5.48 -7.74 -6.25
CA TYR A 111 -4.05 -7.57 -5.98
C TYR A 111 -3.29 -8.89 -6.15
N ASP A 112 -2.29 -8.88 -7.03
CA ASP A 112 -1.52 -10.07 -7.45
C ASP A 112 -0.05 -10.00 -7.00
N GLY A 113 0.20 -9.41 -5.83
CA GLY A 113 1.52 -9.41 -5.20
C GLY A 113 2.52 -8.37 -5.73
N ASP A 114 2.06 -7.38 -6.48
CA ASP A 114 2.91 -6.26 -6.92
C ASP A 114 3.56 -5.54 -5.73
N THR A 115 4.85 -5.27 -5.83
CA THR A 115 5.58 -4.58 -4.75
C THR A 115 5.00 -3.18 -4.52
N MET A 116 4.70 -2.85 -3.27
CA MET A 116 4.28 -1.50 -2.88
C MET A 116 5.50 -0.61 -2.68
N TYR A 117 5.41 0.66 -3.08
CA TYR A 117 6.45 1.67 -2.89
C TYR A 117 5.91 2.88 -2.12
N ILE A 118 6.81 3.67 -1.56
CA ILE A 118 6.52 4.97 -0.98
C ILE A 118 7.43 6.03 -1.59
N ALA A 119 6.89 7.22 -1.78
CA ALA A 119 7.65 8.39 -2.18
C ALA A 119 7.11 9.66 -1.52
N GLY A 120 8.02 10.57 -1.16
CA GLY A 120 7.68 11.80 -0.46
C GLY A 120 8.91 12.61 -0.06
N TYR A 121 8.74 13.46 0.96
CA TYR A 121 9.81 14.30 1.50
C TYR A 121 11.07 13.50 1.88
N MET A 122 10.89 12.32 2.49
CA MET A 122 11.96 11.47 3.01
C MET A 122 12.92 10.91 1.95
N ASN A 123 12.52 10.85 0.69
CA ASN A 123 13.29 10.26 -0.41
C ASN A 123 13.23 11.11 -1.69
N SER A 124 12.98 12.41 -1.55
CA SER A 124 12.91 13.37 -2.67
C SER A 124 11.94 12.95 -3.78
N TRP A 125 10.82 12.33 -3.39
CA TRP A 125 9.79 11.81 -4.30
C TRP A 125 10.24 10.67 -5.22
N ASN A 126 11.36 10.01 -4.95
CA ASN A 126 11.76 8.80 -5.67
C ASN A 126 11.07 7.57 -5.04
N GLY A 127 10.50 6.70 -5.88
CA GLY A 127 9.84 5.47 -5.43
C GLY A 127 10.83 4.51 -4.75
N GLU A 128 10.54 4.17 -3.50
CA GLU A 128 11.37 3.29 -2.67
C GLU A 128 10.52 2.11 -2.17
N PRO A 129 10.95 0.85 -2.36
CA PRO A 129 10.11 -0.31 -2.08
C PRO A 129 9.82 -0.44 -0.58
N LEU A 130 8.56 -0.71 -0.26
CA LEU A 130 8.13 -1.13 1.08
C LEU A 130 8.46 -2.62 1.28
N THR A 131 8.42 -3.07 2.53
CA THR A 131 8.53 -4.49 2.89
C THR A 131 7.17 -5.02 3.33
N GLN A 132 6.76 -6.17 2.80
CA GLN A 132 5.53 -6.83 3.23
C GLN A 132 5.68 -7.35 4.67
N GLU A 133 4.68 -7.11 5.51
CA GLU A 133 4.66 -7.53 6.91
C GLU A 133 4.21 -8.99 7.01
N GLY A 134 5.14 -9.92 6.80
CA GLY A 134 4.83 -11.35 6.80
C GLY A 134 3.92 -11.74 5.63
N ASP A 135 3.00 -12.67 5.87
CA ASP A 135 1.98 -13.10 4.89
C ASP A 135 0.67 -12.34 5.17
N SER A 136 0.69 -11.03 4.93
CA SER A 136 -0.45 -10.12 5.17
C SER A 136 -0.59 -9.06 4.07
N GLU A 137 -1.70 -8.35 4.08
CA GLU A 137 -1.99 -7.20 3.22
C GLU A 137 -1.18 -5.94 3.57
N PHE A 138 -0.42 -5.94 4.66
CA PHE A 138 0.27 -4.75 5.16
C PHE A 138 1.69 -4.66 4.63
N TRP A 139 2.07 -3.46 4.21
CA TRP A 139 3.41 -3.12 3.72
C TRP A 139 3.94 -1.93 4.48
N SER A 140 5.22 -1.96 4.84
CA SER A 140 5.81 -0.90 5.64
C SER A 140 7.27 -0.59 5.34
N ARG A 141 7.67 0.62 5.75
CA ARG A 141 9.07 1.06 5.70
C ARG A 141 9.34 2.13 6.75
N HIS A 142 10.53 2.03 7.31
CA HIS A 142 11.08 2.95 8.28
C HIS A 142 11.88 4.08 7.60
N TYR A 143 11.77 5.29 8.15
CA TYR A 143 12.58 6.45 7.83
C TYR A 143 12.92 7.23 9.09
N THR A 144 14.06 7.90 9.06
CA THR A 144 14.57 8.74 10.16
C THR A 144 14.52 10.22 9.78
N PHE A 145 14.13 11.07 10.73
CA PHE A 145 13.91 12.51 10.57
C PHE A 145 14.63 13.31 11.67
N ASP A 146 14.73 14.63 11.46
CA ASP A 146 15.33 15.56 12.41
C ASP A 146 14.51 15.65 13.72
N PRO A 147 15.14 15.69 14.91
CA PRO A 147 14.46 15.77 16.20
C PRO A 147 13.58 17.00 16.40
N SER A 148 13.82 18.08 15.67
CA SER A 148 13.02 19.30 15.78
C SER A 148 11.58 19.13 15.28
N GLY A 149 11.28 18.00 14.66
CA GLY A 149 9.99 17.69 14.09
C GLY A 149 9.76 18.40 12.75
N THR A 150 8.83 17.88 11.98
CA THR A 150 8.52 18.42 10.65
C THR A 150 7.13 17.97 10.19
N THR A 151 6.60 18.58 9.14
CA THR A 151 5.43 18.06 8.45
C THR A 151 5.84 17.61 7.06
N VAL A 152 5.60 16.34 6.74
CA VAL A 152 6.04 15.71 5.50
C VAL A 152 4.85 15.36 4.62
N GLY A 153 5.03 15.56 3.31
CA GLY A 153 4.14 15.03 2.28
C GLY A 153 4.65 13.68 1.77
N TYR A 154 3.75 12.73 1.53
CA TYR A 154 4.07 11.40 1.00
C TYR A 154 2.90 10.79 0.22
N LYS A 155 3.18 9.77 -0.60
CA LYS A 155 2.21 8.94 -1.31
C LYS A 155 2.74 7.52 -1.48
N PHE A 156 1.83 6.57 -1.68
CA PHE A 156 2.16 5.20 -2.03
C PHE A 156 2.10 4.97 -3.55
N GLN A 157 2.75 3.90 -4.01
CA GLN A 157 2.69 3.41 -5.38
C GLN A 157 2.43 1.90 -5.35
N HIS A 158 1.60 1.42 -6.28
CA HIS A 158 1.31 0.02 -6.54
C HIS A 158 2.12 -0.40 -7.78
N GLY A 159 3.25 -1.07 -7.56
CA GLY A 159 4.34 -1.08 -8.54
C GLY A 159 5.08 0.27 -8.62
N LEU A 160 6.29 0.26 -9.16
CA LEU A 160 7.06 1.49 -9.34
C LEU A 160 6.33 2.42 -10.32
N ASP A 161 6.19 3.69 -9.94
CA ASP A 161 5.43 4.74 -10.66
C ASP A 161 3.92 4.53 -10.76
N GLY A 162 3.37 3.45 -10.18
CA GLY A 162 1.92 3.23 -10.06
C GLY A 162 1.29 4.08 -8.95
N TRP A 163 1.32 5.40 -9.08
CA TRP A 163 0.92 6.34 -8.04
C TRP A 163 -0.55 6.23 -7.63
N GLU A 164 -0.81 6.46 -6.34
CA GLU A 164 -2.17 6.76 -5.87
C GLU A 164 -2.83 7.89 -6.67
N SER A 165 -4.14 7.82 -6.87
CA SER A 165 -4.95 8.82 -7.58
C SER A 165 -5.48 9.94 -6.68
N ILE A 166 -5.06 9.99 -5.42
CA ILE A 166 -5.41 11.04 -4.46
C ILE A 166 -4.31 12.11 -4.35
N ASN A 167 -4.63 13.23 -3.68
CA ASN A 167 -3.64 14.24 -3.31
C ASN A 167 -2.58 13.66 -2.36
N ASN A 168 -1.45 14.36 -2.23
CA ASN A 168 -0.39 14.01 -1.29
C ASN A 168 -0.97 13.85 0.14
N ARG A 169 -0.61 12.75 0.80
CA ARG A 169 -0.86 12.52 2.21
C ARG A 169 0.10 13.39 3.01
N MET A 170 -0.34 13.87 4.18
CA MET A 170 0.46 14.71 5.06
C MET A 170 0.58 14.07 6.44
N ALA A 171 1.76 14.12 7.04
CA ALA A 171 2.01 13.68 8.41
C ALA A 171 2.85 14.70 9.17
N THR A 172 2.45 15.05 10.39
CA THR A 172 3.24 15.86 11.31
C THR A 172 4.00 14.93 12.24
N LEU A 173 5.33 15.05 12.24
CA LEU A 173 6.26 14.21 12.96
C LEU A 173 6.84 15.02 14.11
N SER A 174 6.63 14.57 15.35
CA SER A 174 7.11 15.26 16.56
C SER A 174 7.75 14.31 17.58
N ALA A 175 7.66 13.02 17.34
CA ALA A 175 8.26 11.94 18.12
C ALA A 175 8.30 10.70 17.24
N ASP A 176 9.09 9.71 17.64
CA ASP A 176 9.08 8.39 17.02
C ASP A 176 7.65 7.84 16.98
N THR A 177 7.27 7.25 15.85
CA THR A 177 5.91 6.73 15.68
C THR A 177 5.81 5.72 14.55
N THR A 178 4.75 4.92 14.57
CA THR A 178 4.30 4.18 13.40
C THR A 178 3.07 4.90 12.88
N LEU A 179 3.04 5.38 11.65
CA LEU A 179 1.81 5.97 11.15
C LEU A 179 0.74 4.88 11.05
N GLY A 180 -0.49 5.22 11.44
CA GLY A 180 -1.64 4.36 11.22
C GLY A 180 -1.68 3.95 9.75
N TRP A 181 -1.90 2.66 9.49
CA TRP A 181 -1.97 2.18 8.12
C TRP A 181 -3.16 2.85 7.40
N VAL A 182 -3.04 2.95 6.09
CA VAL A 182 -4.08 3.46 5.21
C VAL A 182 -4.30 2.48 4.08
N TYR A 183 -5.51 2.45 3.51
CA TYR A 183 -5.70 1.76 2.24
C TYR A 183 -5.11 2.57 1.09
N PHE A 184 -4.60 1.88 0.08
CA PHE A 184 -4.22 2.52 -1.19
C PHE A 184 -5.41 3.31 -1.74
N ASN A 185 -5.18 4.56 -2.15
CA ASN A 185 -6.24 5.52 -2.56
C ASN A 185 -7.30 5.85 -1.48
N ASN A 186 -7.11 5.42 -0.23
CA ASN A 186 -8.15 5.43 0.82
C ASN A 186 -9.39 4.60 0.46
N GLU A 187 -9.25 3.63 -0.45
CA GLU A 187 -10.35 2.75 -0.84
C GLU A 187 -10.36 1.52 0.06
N PRO A 188 -11.39 1.32 0.90
CA PRO A 188 -11.48 0.12 1.72
C PRO A 188 -11.80 -1.12 0.87
N PRO A 189 -11.56 -2.34 1.38
CA PRO A 189 -11.98 -3.57 0.73
C PRO A 189 -13.48 -3.54 0.44
N THR A 190 -13.85 -4.11 -0.71
CA THR A 190 -15.26 -4.29 -1.09
C THR A 190 -15.65 -5.74 -0.90
N ASP A 191 -16.94 -6.00 -0.66
CA ASP A 191 -17.51 -7.35 -0.67
C ASP A 191 -17.70 -7.90 -2.10
N ALA A 192 -17.19 -7.21 -3.12
CA ALA A 192 -17.30 -7.65 -4.50
C ALA A 192 -16.45 -8.92 -4.72
N GLU A 193 -17.03 -9.94 -5.32
CA GLU A 193 -16.25 -11.11 -5.75
C GLU A 193 -15.30 -10.70 -6.87
N VAL A 194 -14.01 -10.98 -6.68
CA VAL A 194 -12.99 -10.84 -7.72
C VAL A 194 -13.30 -11.85 -8.82
N LEU A 195 -13.55 -11.36 -10.03
CA LEU A 195 -13.76 -12.20 -11.21
C LEU A 195 -12.56 -12.07 -12.15
N TYR A 196 -12.16 -13.17 -12.76
CA TYR A 196 -11.15 -13.18 -13.82
C TYR A 196 -11.84 -13.57 -15.12
N ALA A 197 -11.74 -12.71 -16.14
CA ALA A 197 -12.33 -12.93 -17.45
C ALA A 197 -11.27 -12.92 -18.55
N THR A 198 -11.51 -13.71 -19.59
CA THR A 198 -10.78 -13.57 -20.85
C THR A 198 -11.47 -12.49 -21.69
N VAL A 199 -10.72 -11.47 -22.10
CA VAL A 199 -11.20 -10.34 -22.91
C VAL A 199 -10.53 -10.39 -24.27
N THR A 200 -11.32 -10.31 -25.34
CA THR A 200 -10.81 -10.13 -26.70
C THR A 200 -11.03 -8.69 -27.12
N LEU A 201 -9.95 -7.98 -27.45
CA LEU A 201 -10.03 -6.68 -28.09
C LEU A 201 -9.96 -6.87 -29.60
N THR A 202 -10.77 -6.11 -30.32
CA THR A 202 -10.87 -6.20 -31.79
C THR A 202 -10.83 -4.81 -32.40
N LEU A 203 -10.05 -4.66 -33.46
CA LEU A 203 -10.03 -3.47 -34.31
C LEU A 203 -10.23 -3.89 -35.76
N VAL A 204 -11.08 -3.17 -36.49
CA VAL A 204 -11.32 -3.39 -37.92
C VAL A 204 -10.70 -2.25 -38.71
N ASP A 205 -9.68 -2.53 -39.51
CA ASP A 205 -9.10 -1.61 -40.49
C ASP A 205 -9.76 -1.81 -41.85
N GLU A 206 -10.89 -1.13 -42.09
CA GLU A 206 -11.62 -1.24 -43.35
C GLU A 206 -10.81 -0.84 -44.59
N ALA A 207 -9.76 -0.03 -44.43
CA ALA A 207 -8.92 0.44 -45.53
C ALA A 207 -7.70 -0.46 -45.80
N ASN A 208 -7.38 -1.40 -44.88
CA ASN A 208 -6.19 -2.23 -44.91
C ASN A 208 -4.90 -1.41 -45.14
N GLY A 209 -4.80 -0.29 -44.43
CA GLY A 209 -3.69 0.67 -44.53
C GLY A 209 -2.62 0.50 -43.46
N PHE A 210 -2.95 -0.13 -42.34
CA PHE A 210 -2.05 -0.30 -41.20
C PHE A 210 -1.34 -1.66 -41.23
N GLN A 211 -0.14 -1.74 -40.65
CA GLN A 211 0.75 -2.91 -40.81
C GLN A 211 1.22 -3.54 -39.50
N ASP A 212 1.20 -2.81 -38.39
CA ASP A 212 1.61 -3.32 -37.07
C ASP A 212 0.70 -2.75 -35.98
N ILE A 213 -0.51 -3.31 -35.86
CA ILE A 213 -1.47 -2.85 -34.86
C ILE A 213 -1.16 -3.49 -33.49
N ARG A 214 -1.03 -2.64 -32.48
CA ARG A 214 -0.91 -3.02 -31.07
C ARG A 214 -2.08 -2.47 -30.26
N PHE A 215 -2.47 -3.19 -29.22
CA PHE A 215 -3.44 -2.76 -28.22
C PHE A 215 -2.73 -2.31 -26.95
N LYS A 216 -3.29 -1.32 -26.24
CA LYS A 216 -2.85 -0.95 -24.89
C LYS A 216 -3.97 -0.29 -24.11
N GLY A 217 -3.87 -0.34 -22.79
CA GLY A 217 -4.83 0.32 -21.92
C GLY A 217 -4.49 0.14 -20.45
N THR A 218 -5.41 0.55 -19.58
CA THR A 218 -5.27 0.41 -18.13
C THR A 218 -5.05 -1.03 -17.67
N MET A 219 -5.61 -2.02 -18.37
CA MET A 219 -5.42 -3.45 -18.08
C MET A 219 -3.99 -3.96 -18.35
N THR A 220 -3.21 -3.25 -19.15
CA THR A 220 -1.80 -3.58 -19.43
C THR A 220 -0.84 -2.54 -18.85
N ASN A 221 -1.32 -1.67 -17.95
CA ASN A 221 -0.59 -0.50 -17.48
C ASN A 221 0.01 0.31 -18.65
N TRP A 222 -0.78 0.47 -19.72
CA TRP A 222 -0.41 1.12 -20.98
C TRP A 222 0.76 0.49 -21.75
N ALA A 223 1.23 -0.70 -21.37
CA ALA A 223 2.15 -1.47 -22.17
C ALA A 223 1.48 -1.95 -23.47
N VAL A 224 2.24 -1.96 -24.57
CA VAL A 224 1.77 -2.43 -25.88
C VAL A 224 1.67 -3.96 -25.93
N VAL A 225 0.57 -4.45 -26.48
CA VAL A 225 0.28 -5.87 -26.70
C VAL A 225 0.05 -6.11 -28.19
N GLN A 226 0.58 -7.21 -28.72
CA GLN A 226 0.42 -7.53 -30.14
C GLN A 226 -1.04 -7.74 -30.53
N GLY A 227 -1.47 -7.08 -31.61
CA GLY A 227 -2.67 -7.41 -32.36
C GLY A 227 -2.35 -8.40 -33.49
N TYR A 228 -3.28 -9.30 -33.80
CA TYR A 228 -3.10 -10.36 -34.78
C TYR A 228 -4.21 -10.31 -35.84
N ASP A 229 -3.81 -10.34 -37.11
CA ASP A 229 -4.66 -10.50 -38.31
C ASP A 229 -4.14 -11.74 -39.09
N ASP A 230 -3.96 -12.85 -38.37
CA ASP A 230 -3.31 -14.08 -38.87
C ASP A 230 -4.12 -15.37 -38.61
N GLY A 231 -5.38 -15.25 -38.21
CA GLY A 231 -6.26 -16.35 -37.82
C GLY A 231 -5.97 -16.93 -36.43
N THR A 232 -5.33 -16.15 -35.56
CA THR A 232 -5.00 -16.53 -34.18
C THR A 232 -5.41 -15.44 -33.18
N ASN A 233 -5.30 -15.72 -31.88
CA ASN A 233 -5.53 -14.72 -30.81
C ASN A 233 -6.87 -13.97 -30.91
N GLY A 234 -7.93 -14.69 -31.27
CA GLY A 234 -9.28 -14.16 -31.39
C GLY A 234 -9.66 -13.79 -32.83
N ASP A 235 -8.70 -13.72 -33.75
CA ASP A 235 -8.95 -13.50 -35.17
C ASP A 235 -9.39 -14.81 -35.83
N GLU A 236 -10.49 -14.74 -36.58
CA GLU A 236 -11.07 -15.87 -37.30
C GLU A 236 -10.47 -16.05 -38.70
N THR A 237 -10.04 -14.97 -39.37
CA THR A 237 -9.63 -14.99 -40.77
C THR A 237 -8.38 -14.16 -41.02
N ALA A 238 -7.27 -14.84 -41.30
CA ALA A 238 -6.00 -14.19 -41.59
C ALA A 238 -6.04 -13.20 -42.78
N ASN A 239 -5.43 -12.03 -42.60
CA ASN A 239 -5.23 -10.95 -43.56
C ASN A 239 -6.55 -10.37 -44.10
N ASP A 240 -7.55 -10.23 -43.25
CA ASP A 240 -8.83 -9.60 -43.59
C ASP A 240 -9.00 -8.17 -43.06
N GLY A 241 -7.98 -7.67 -42.34
CA GLY A 241 -8.00 -6.33 -41.74
C GLY A 241 -8.63 -6.30 -40.35
N VAL A 242 -8.99 -7.46 -39.78
CA VAL A 242 -9.49 -7.58 -38.41
C VAL A 242 -8.35 -7.99 -37.49
N TRP A 243 -7.89 -7.03 -36.69
CA TRP A 243 -6.82 -7.24 -35.73
C TRP A 243 -7.40 -7.56 -34.36
N THR A 244 -6.89 -8.60 -33.71
CA THR A 244 -7.39 -9.05 -32.41
C THR A 244 -6.27 -9.32 -31.40
N THR A 245 -6.59 -9.23 -30.12
CA THR A 245 -5.73 -9.76 -29.07
C THR A 245 -6.58 -10.36 -27.96
N VAL A 246 -6.11 -11.44 -27.35
CA VAL A 246 -6.75 -12.08 -26.19
C VAL A 246 -5.94 -11.75 -24.95
N LEU A 247 -6.62 -11.14 -23.97
CA LEU A 247 -6.10 -10.87 -22.64
C LEU A 247 -6.77 -11.85 -21.68
N ASP A 248 -6.00 -12.79 -21.17
CA ASP A 248 -6.46 -13.70 -20.13
C ASP A 248 -6.38 -13.04 -18.75
N SER A 249 -7.28 -13.45 -17.85
CA SER A 249 -7.28 -13.05 -16.45
C SER A 249 -7.43 -11.55 -16.20
N VAL A 250 -8.24 -10.85 -16.99
CA VAL A 250 -8.63 -9.46 -16.72
C VAL A 250 -9.54 -9.41 -15.49
N VAL A 251 -9.20 -8.54 -14.52
CA VAL A 251 -9.81 -8.50 -13.18
C VAL A 251 -11.10 -7.67 -13.16
N GLY A 252 -12.23 -8.28 -12.83
CA GLY A 252 -13.52 -7.63 -12.61
C GLY A 252 -13.88 -7.49 -11.13
N PRO A 253 -14.79 -6.56 -10.76
CA PRO A 253 -15.50 -5.61 -11.63
C PRO A 253 -14.80 -4.24 -11.79
N ASN A 254 -13.62 -4.19 -12.41
CA ASN A 254 -12.98 -2.92 -12.78
C ASN A 254 -13.48 -2.38 -14.12
N SER A 255 -13.35 -1.08 -14.33
CA SER A 255 -13.51 -0.46 -15.65
C SER A 255 -12.14 -0.24 -16.29
N TYR A 256 -12.03 -0.54 -17.57
CA TYR A 256 -10.77 -0.51 -18.30
C TYR A 256 -10.85 0.39 -19.52
N GLU A 257 -10.08 1.47 -19.53
CA GLU A 257 -9.80 2.25 -20.73
C GLU A 257 -8.76 1.57 -21.62
N TRP A 258 -8.95 1.62 -22.93
CA TRP A 258 -8.02 1.07 -23.93
C TRP A 258 -8.11 1.76 -25.30
N GLY A 259 -7.14 1.44 -26.15
CA GLY A 259 -7.20 1.72 -27.58
C GLY A 259 -6.12 0.97 -28.34
N ALA A 260 -5.89 1.39 -29.58
CA ALA A 260 -4.93 0.76 -30.47
C ALA A 260 -4.01 1.79 -31.14
N ILE A 261 -2.78 1.35 -31.41
CA ILE A 261 -1.71 2.12 -32.04
C ILE A 261 -1.17 1.33 -33.23
N ASP A 262 -0.97 1.99 -34.37
CA ASP A 262 -0.13 1.46 -35.44
C ASP A 262 1.32 1.84 -35.15
N THR A 263 2.18 0.84 -34.96
CA THR A 263 3.59 1.04 -34.60
C THR A 263 4.52 1.14 -35.81
N ASP A 264 4.05 0.83 -37.02
CA ASP A 264 4.78 1.08 -38.26
C ASP A 264 4.45 2.49 -38.80
N ASN A 265 5.49 3.28 -39.13
CA ASN A 265 5.30 4.62 -39.69
C ASN A 265 5.29 4.63 -41.22
N GLY A 266 5.33 3.47 -41.89
CA GLY A 266 5.27 3.34 -43.34
C GLY A 266 6.51 3.87 -44.08
N ASN A 267 7.56 4.24 -43.35
CA ASN A 267 8.82 4.78 -43.87
C ASN A 267 10.04 3.92 -43.47
N GLY A 268 9.80 2.69 -42.97
CA GLY A 268 10.82 1.77 -42.48
C GLY A 268 11.30 2.06 -41.05
N THR A 269 10.64 2.98 -40.34
CA THR A 269 10.83 3.18 -38.90
C THR A 269 9.62 2.65 -38.15
N SER A 270 9.89 2.01 -37.01
CA SER A 270 8.87 1.67 -36.03
C SER A 270 8.99 2.57 -34.82
N CYS A 271 7.91 2.66 -34.08
CA CYS A 271 7.90 3.25 -32.77
C CYS A 271 8.80 2.48 -31.77
N GLU A 272 9.54 3.17 -30.88
CA GLU A 272 10.44 2.54 -29.90
C GLU A 272 9.77 2.35 -28.54
N VAL A 273 9.09 3.39 -28.02
CA VAL A 273 8.48 3.38 -26.67
C VAL A 273 6.97 3.26 -26.72
N CYS A 274 6.35 3.81 -27.77
CA CYS A 274 4.92 3.65 -28.09
C CYS A 274 3.95 4.20 -27.06
N ASP A 275 4.44 5.23 -26.38
CA ASP A 275 3.70 6.14 -25.51
C ASP A 275 3.48 7.53 -26.16
N GLY A 276 3.97 7.73 -27.39
CA GLY A 276 3.90 8.99 -28.12
C GLY A 276 4.97 10.03 -27.75
N SER A 277 5.87 9.70 -26.81
CA SER A 277 6.97 10.57 -26.38
C SER A 277 8.11 10.66 -27.40
N ASP A 278 8.30 9.60 -28.18
CA ASP A 278 9.32 9.48 -29.24
C ASP A 278 8.86 10.09 -30.57
N GLY A 279 7.59 10.52 -30.67
CA GLY A 279 7.00 11.10 -31.87
C GLY A 279 6.72 10.09 -32.99
N TYR A 280 6.76 8.80 -32.67
CA TYR A 280 6.50 7.70 -33.60
C TYR A 280 5.26 6.90 -33.19
N GLY A 281 4.65 6.21 -34.16
CA GLY A 281 3.42 5.46 -33.98
C GLY A 281 2.17 6.36 -34.06
N THR A 282 1.08 5.79 -34.56
CA THR A 282 -0.18 6.53 -34.79
C THR A 282 -1.28 6.01 -33.87
N TRP A 283 -1.73 6.84 -32.91
CA TRP A 283 -2.90 6.50 -32.09
C TRP A 283 -4.17 6.54 -32.96
N LEU A 284 -4.79 5.38 -33.17
CA LEU A 284 -5.80 5.22 -34.22
C LEU A 284 -7.10 5.96 -33.91
N LEU A 285 -7.50 6.02 -32.64
CA LEU A 285 -8.70 6.75 -32.20
C LEU A 285 -8.56 8.27 -32.42
N SER A 286 -7.33 8.81 -32.36
CA SER A 286 -7.07 10.22 -32.67
C SER A 286 -7.33 10.57 -34.13
N LEU A 287 -7.16 9.62 -35.06
CA LEU A 287 -7.40 9.86 -36.51
C LEU A 287 -8.88 10.11 -36.80
N ILE A 288 -9.75 9.50 -36.00
CA ILE A 288 -11.20 9.61 -36.14
C ILE A 288 -11.82 10.58 -35.11
N GLY A 289 -11.01 11.14 -34.22
CA GLY A 289 -11.45 12.11 -33.20
C GLY A 289 -12.25 11.48 -32.06
N GLU A 290 -12.07 10.19 -31.81
CA GLU A 290 -12.77 9.45 -30.76
C GLU A 290 -11.88 9.34 -29.49
N PRO A 291 -12.48 9.29 -28.29
CA PRO A 291 -11.75 9.01 -27.06
C PRO A 291 -11.34 7.53 -26.98
N ASN A 292 -10.53 7.20 -25.97
CA ASN A 292 -10.27 5.81 -25.58
C ASN A 292 -11.59 5.04 -25.40
N GLN A 293 -11.57 3.77 -25.75
CA GLN A 293 -12.70 2.87 -25.57
C GLN A 293 -12.69 2.32 -24.13
N GLU A 294 -13.85 1.89 -23.63
CA GLU A 294 -14.01 1.36 -22.27
C GLU A 294 -14.74 0.02 -22.27
N PHE A 295 -14.39 -0.87 -21.35
CA PHE A 295 -15.19 -2.05 -21.00
C PHE A 295 -15.19 -2.30 -19.47
N THR A 296 -16.13 -3.13 -19.02
CA THR A 296 -16.37 -3.50 -17.60
C THR A 296 -16.61 -4.99 -17.47
#